data_AF-A0A3D2P672-F1
#
_entry.id   AF-A0A3D2P672-F1
#
_cell.length_a   1.000
_cell.length_b   1.000
_cell.length_c   1.000
_cell.angle_alpha   90.00
_cell.angle_beta   90.00
_cell.angle_gamma   90.00
#
_symmetry.space_group_name_H-M   'P 1'
#
loop_
_entity.id
_entity.type
_entity.pdbx_description
1 polymer ?
#
loop_
_entity_poly.entity_id
_entity_poly.type
_entity_poly.pdbx_seq_one_letter_code
_entity_poly.pdbx_strand_id
1 'polypeptide(L)'
;MISMVDQEDGKWLRADNWQEVLRDPSKLDDRIKQFLLGHNEETERYLSEAPDLRDALLLEMKGRVAGVDETVPLPGKKYSYQRRFVDGAERPQHWRLGAQGLLLLDENVIADQ
;
A
#
# COMPACT_ATOMS: atom_id res chain seq x y z
N MET A 1 -19.97 16.48 16.04
CA MET A 1 -20.43 15.24 16.69
C MET A 1 -20.16 14.09 15.75
N ILE A 2 -19.03 13.42 15.91
CA ILE A 2 -18.80 12.13 15.24
C ILE A 2 -19.58 11.13 16.09
N SER A 3 -20.76 10.73 15.60
CA SER A 3 -21.53 9.67 16.25
C SER A 3 -20.67 8.42 16.21
N MET A 4 -20.15 8.03 17.36
CA MET A 4 -19.49 6.74 17.56
C MET A 4 -20.53 5.69 17.17
N VAL A 5 -20.32 5.02 16.03
CA VAL A 5 -21.18 3.92 15.60
C VAL A 5 -21.10 2.87 16.70
N ASP A 6 -22.24 2.63 17.36
CA ASP A 6 -22.39 1.58 18.35
C ASP A 6 -21.96 0.26 17.68
N GLN A 7 -21.17 -0.56 18.37
CA GLN A 7 -20.56 -1.76 17.78
C GLN A 7 -21.60 -2.77 17.25
N GLU A 8 -22.85 -2.67 17.71
CA GLU A 8 -23.97 -3.47 17.21
C GLU A 8 -24.60 -2.94 15.91
N ASP A 9 -24.52 -1.63 15.65
CA ASP A 9 -25.07 -0.95 14.47
C ASP A 9 -24.13 -0.99 13.24
N GLY A 10 -22.88 -1.42 13.40
CA GLY A 10 -21.91 -1.52 12.30
C GLY A 10 -21.99 -2.80 11.48
N LYS A 11 -22.79 -3.79 11.89
CA LYS A 11 -22.82 -5.13 11.27
C LYS A 11 -23.19 -5.09 9.79
N TRP A 12 -24.01 -4.13 9.36
CA TRP A 12 -24.42 -3.99 7.96
C TRP A 12 -23.30 -3.52 7.03
N LEU A 13 -22.19 -2.97 7.56
CA LEU A 13 -21.01 -2.61 6.77
C LEU A 13 -20.13 -3.82 6.42
N ARG A 14 -20.35 -4.96 7.10
CA ARG A 14 -19.66 -6.20 6.77
C ARG A 14 -20.37 -6.86 5.61
N ALA A 15 -19.78 -6.76 4.42
CA ALA A 15 -20.24 -7.51 3.26
C ALA A 15 -20.05 -9.02 3.46
N ASP A 16 -21.13 -9.81 3.35
CA ASP A 16 -21.04 -11.27 3.45
C ASP A 16 -20.18 -11.87 2.33
N ASN A 17 -20.20 -11.23 1.17
CA ASN A 17 -19.41 -11.59 -0.01
C ASN A 17 -18.01 -10.92 -0.06
N TRP A 18 -17.43 -10.54 1.09
CA TRP A 18 -16.17 -9.77 1.14
C TRP A 18 -15.01 -10.38 0.33
N GLN A 19 -14.90 -11.71 0.25
CA GLN A 19 -13.86 -12.37 -0.57
C GLN A 19 -14.04 -12.17 -2.06
N GLU A 20 -15.30 -12.04 -2.52
CA GLU A 20 -15.60 -11.72 -3.90
C GLU A 20 -15.39 -10.24 -4.18
N VAL A 21 -15.79 -9.38 -3.24
CA VAL A 21 -15.57 -7.93 -3.31
C VAL A 21 -14.07 -7.58 -3.42
N LEU A 22 -13.20 -8.30 -2.70
CA LEU A 22 -11.75 -8.10 -2.81
C LEU A 22 -11.19 -8.43 -4.20
N ARG A 23 -11.86 -9.29 -4.97
CA ARG A 23 -11.48 -9.62 -6.35
C ARG A 23 -12.17 -8.70 -7.37
N ASP A 24 -13.41 -8.32 -7.07
CA ASP A 24 -14.25 -7.50 -7.93
C ASP A 24 -15.06 -6.52 -7.06
N PRO A 25 -14.56 -5.27 -6.90
CA PRO A 25 -15.23 -4.24 -6.11
C PRO A 25 -16.64 -3.88 -6.60
N SER A 26 -17.00 -4.23 -7.84
CA SER A 26 -18.34 -3.96 -8.38
C SER A 26 -19.43 -4.81 -7.72
N LYS A 27 -19.05 -5.92 -7.08
CA LYS A 27 -19.96 -6.82 -6.36
C LYS A 27 -20.32 -6.35 -4.94
N LEU A 28 -19.76 -5.24 -4.50
CA LEU A 28 -20.08 -4.67 -3.20
C LEU A 28 -21.53 -4.21 -3.20
N ASP A 29 -22.26 -4.52 -2.13
CA ASP A 29 -23.61 -4.02 -1.91
C ASP A 29 -23.65 -2.49 -2.05
N ASP A 30 -24.60 -1.99 -2.84
CA ASP A 30 -24.67 -0.57 -3.19
C ASP A 30 -24.85 0.32 -1.95
N ARG A 31 -25.54 -0.14 -0.91
CA ARG A 31 -25.71 0.64 0.33
C ARG A 31 -24.38 0.82 1.05
N ILE A 32 -23.56 -0.23 1.13
CA ILE A 32 -22.22 -0.17 1.71
C ILE A 32 -21.34 0.75 0.86
N LYS A 33 -21.37 0.59 -0.47
CA LYS A 33 -20.60 1.42 -1.41
C LYS A 33 -20.92 2.91 -1.27
N GLN A 34 -22.20 3.27 -1.27
CA GLN A 34 -22.63 4.68 -1.14
C GLN A 34 -22.20 5.29 0.21
N PHE A 35 -22.27 4.51 1.29
CA PHE A 35 -21.78 4.97 2.59
C PHE A 35 -20.28 5.25 2.57
N LEU A 36 -19.47 4.34 2.02
CA LEU A 36 -18.03 4.52 1.91
C LEU A 36 -17.66 5.72 1.03
N LEU A 37 -18.35 5.90 -0.10
CA LEU A 37 -18.11 7.04 -0.99
C LEU A 37 -18.48 8.38 -0.32
N GLY A 38 -19.63 8.46 0.34
CA GLY A 38 -20.02 9.66 1.08
C GLY A 38 -19.03 10.01 2.20
N HIS A 39 -18.46 9.01 2.86
CA HIS A 39 -17.43 9.24 3.88
C HIS A 39 -16.08 9.68 3.29
N ASN A 40 -15.71 9.17 2.11
CA ASN A 40 -14.53 9.66 1.38
C ASN A 40 -14.72 11.13 0.97
N GLU A 41 -15.91 11.53 0.50
CA GLU A 41 -16.22 12.93 0.16
C GLU A 41 -16.19 13.85 1.40
N GLU A 42 -16.69 13.37 2.53
CA GLU A 42 -16.57 14.08 3.80
C GLU A 42 -15.10 14.25 4.23
N THR A 43 -14.32 13.18 4.14
CA THR A 43 -12.88 13.19 4.44
C THR A 43 -12.13 14.16 3.54
N GLU A 44 -12.39 14.15 2.23
CA GLU A 44 -11.74 15.07 1.29
C GLU A 44 -12.10 16.53 1.61
N ARG A 45 -13.37 16.80 1.95
CA ARG A 45 -13.78 18.15 2.40
C ARG A 45 -13.00 18.59 3.63
N TYR A 46 -12.87 17.74 4.65
CA TYR A 46 -12.09 18.07 5.85
C TYR A 46 -10.60 18.30 5.57
N LEU A 47 -10.02 17.57 4.62
CA LEU A 47 -8.59 17.69 4.28
C LEU A 47 -8.31 18.77 3.21
N SER A 48 -9.34 19.34 2.59
CA SER A 48 -9.20 20.29 1.48
C SER A 48 -8.67 21.66 1.86
N GLU A 49 -8.66 22.02 3.15
CA GLU A 49 -8.30 23.38 3.61
C GLU A 49 -6.79 23.68 3.52
N ALA A 50 -5.93 22.67 3.38
CA ALA A 50 -4.48 22.85 3.39
C ALA A 50 -3.73 21.96 2.39
N PRO A 51 -4.02 22.07 1.08
CA PRO A 51 -3.39 21.24 0.05
C PRO A 51 -1.87 21.47 0.00
N ASP A 52 -1.42 22.72 0.10
CA ASP A 52 0.00 23.07 0.06
C ASP A 52 0.77 22.49 1.26
N LEU A 53 0.16 22.49 2.45
CA LEU A 53 0.76 21.89 3.64
C LEU A 53 0.85 20.36 3.50
N ARG A 54 -0.20 19.74 2.96
CA ARG A 54 -0.21 18.29 2.68
C ARG A 54 0.90 17.91 1.70
N ASP A 55 1.05 18.67 0.62
CA ASP A 55 2.06 18.43 -0.39
C ASP A 55 3.48 18.67 0.14
N ALA A 56 3.67 19.71 0.96
CA ALA A 56 4.94 19.98 1.64
C ALA A 56 5.32 18.84 2.60
N LEU A 57 4.37 18.36 3.42
CA LEU A 57 4.58 17.24 4.32
C LEU A 57 4.88 15.95 3.55
N LEU A 58 4.17 15.70 2.45
CA LEU A 58 4.41 14.54 1.59
C LEU A 58 5.83 14.57 1.01
N LEU A 59 6.29 15.72 0.53
CA LEU A 59 7.64 15.89 0.00
C LEU A 59 8.70 15.70 1.09
N GLU A 60 8.48 16.25 2.29
CA GLU A 60 9.37 16.07 3.43
C GLU A 60 9.46 14.59 3.86
N MET A 61 8.31 13.91 3.95
CA MET A 61 8.25 12.49 4.27
C MET A 61 9.01 11.64 3.24
N LYS A 62 8.80 11.92 1.94
CA LYS A 62 9.53 11.25 0.85
C LYS A 62 11.04 11.52 0.92
N GLY A 63 11.44 12.75 1.21
CA GLY A 63 12.86 13.13 1.32
C GLY A 63 13.60 12.45 2.48
N ARG A 64 12.90 11.97 3.50
CA ARG A 64 13.48 11.20 4.61
C ARG A 64 13.68 9.72 4.31
N VAL A 65 13.01 9.19 3.29
CA VAL A 65 13.15 7.80 2.84
C VAL A 65 14.28 7.75 1.82
N ALA A 66 15.22 6.82 2.00
CA ALA A 66 16.27 6.62 1.02
C ALA A 66 15.66 6.10 -0.30
N GLY A 67 15.93 6.78 -1.42
CA GLY A 67 15.43 6.35 -2.73
C GLY A 67 15.95 4.97 -3.14
N VAL A 68 17.15 4.62 -2.70
CA VAL A 68 17.69 3.25 -2.82
C VAL A 68 17.90 2.69 -1.44
N ASP A 69 17.31 1.53 -1.17
CA ASP A 69 17.49 0.79 0.07
C ASP A 69 17.93 -0.64 -0.24
N GLU A 70 18.87 -1.15 0.52
CA GLU A 70 19.32 -2.52 0.39
C GLU A 70 19.46 -3.17 1.75
N THR A 71 18.94 -4.39 1.89
CA THR A 71 19.12 -5.14 3.12
C THR A 71 20.56 -5.63 3.24
N VAL A 72 21.06 -5.84 4.46
CA VAL A 72 22.32 -6.55 4.66
C VAL A 72 22.22 -7.95 4.02
N PRO A 73 23.21 -8.38 3.22
CA PRO A 73 23.21 -9.71 2.62
C PRO A 73 23.09 -10.82 3.66
N LEU A 74 22.03 -11.62 3.54
CA LEU A 74 21.80 -12.79 4.37
C LEU A 74 22.68 -13.94 3.87
N PRO A 75 23.65 -14.43 4.66
CA PRO A 75 24.54 -15.48 4.23
C PRO A 75 23.79 -16.83 4.13
N GLY A 76 23.90 -17.48 2.98
CA GLY A 76 23.53 -18.88 2.79
C GLY A 76 24.76 -19.78 2.68
N LYS A 77 24.57 -21.02 2.21
CA LYS A 77 25.68 -21.99 2.08
C LYS A 77 26.71 -21.61 1.00
N LYS A 78 26.25 -21.38 -0.22
CA LYS A 78 27.10 -21.05 -1.39
C LYS A 78 26.90 -19.61 -1.88
N TYR A 79 25.75 -19.02 -1.54
CA TYR A 79 25.31 -17.71 -1.99
C TYR A 79 24.76 -16.94 -0.81
N SER A 80 24.87 -15.63 -0.85
CA SER A 80 24.13 -14.72 0.03
C SER A 80 22.92 -14.15 -0.70
N TYR A 81 21.91 -13.69 0.02
CA TYR A 81 20.69 -13.14 -0.56
C TYR A 81 20.43 -11.75 -0.02
N GLN A 82 19.90 -10.88 -0.87
CA GLN A 82 19.66 -9.48 -0.54
C GLN A 82 18.36 -9.03 -1.20
N ARG A 83 17.61 -8.15 -0.52
CA ARG A 83 16.53 -7.38 -1.14
C ARG A 83 17.03 -5.97 -1.42
N ARG A 84 16.65 -5.45 -2.59
CA ARG A 84 16.98 -4.08 -3.02
C ARG A 84 15.72 -3.36 -3.44
N PHE A 85 15.56 -2.14 -3.00
CA PHE A 85 14.59 -1.19 -3.53
C PHE A 85 15.37 -0.22 -4.42
N VAL A 86 15.02 -0.20 -5.70
CA VAL A 86 15.57 0.81 -6.62
C VAL A 86 14.76 2.09 -6.50
N ASP A 87 15.34 3.21 -6.95
CA ASP A 87 14.68 4.51 -6.85
C ASP A 87 13.31 4.50 -7.54
N GLY A 88 12.31 4.98 -6.80
CA GLY A 88 10.92 4.99 -7.23
C GLY A 88 10.21 3.63 -7.26
N ALA A 89 10.85 2.52 -6.87
CA ALA A 89 10.19 1.22 -6.80
C ALA A 89 9.27 1.11 -5.59
N GLU A 90 8.06 0.58 -5.81
CA GLU A 90 7.12 0.29 -4.73
C GLU A 90 7.41 -1.08 -4.07
N ARG A 91 8.09 -1.98 -4.78
CA ARG A 91 8.32 -3.36 -4.37
C ARG A 91 9.78 -3.77 -4.51
N PRO A 92 10.26 -4.75 -3.73
CA PRO A 92 11.66 -5.14 -3.75
C PRO A 92 12.03 -5.98 -4.98
N GLN A 93 13.31 -5.87 -5.34
CA GLN A 93 14.03 -6.85 -6.13
C GLN A 93 14.75 -7.85 -5.22
N HIS A 94 14.68 -9.13 -5.56
CA HIS A 94 15.36 -10.20 -4.84
C HIS A 94 16.63 -10.61 -5.58
N TRP A 95 17.77 -10.44 -4.91
CA TRP A 95 19.09 -10.68 -5.46
C TRP A 95 19.77 -11.86 -4.77
N ARG A 96 20.50 -12.63 -5.57
CA ARG A 96 21.46 -13.64 -5.10
C ARG A 96 22.87 -13.16 -5.38
N LEU A 97 23.72 -13.18 -4.36
CA LEU A 97 25.11 -12.78 -4.42
C LEU A 97 26.02 -14.01 -4.35
N GLY A 98 27.00 -14.06 -5.25
CA GLY A 98 28.03 -15.11 -5.37
C GLY A 98 29.22 -14.56 -6.15
N ALA A 99 29.89 -15.37 -6.98
CA ALA A 99 30.95 -14.86 -7.88
C ALA A 99 30.44 -13.75 -8.83
N GLN A 100 29.17 -13.83 -9.22
CA GLN A 100 28.43 -12.82 -9.97
C GLN A 100 27.07 -12.65 -9.29
N GLY A 101 26.58 -11.41 -9.19
CA GLY A 101 25.24 -11.12 -8.70
C GLY A 101 24.18 -11.54 -9.71
N LEU A 102 23.07 -12.10 -9.25
CA LEU A 102 21.94 -12.50 -10.09
C LEU A 102 20.63 -11.94 -9.51
N LEU A 103 19.88 -11.19 -10.31
CA LEU A 103 18.50 -10.84 -10.02
C LEU A 103 17.63 -12.09 -10.17
N LEU A 104 16.96 -12.50 -9.10
CA LEU A 104 16.08 -13.66 -9.08
C LEU A 104 14.63 -13.30 -9.40
N LEU A 105 14.18 -12.18 -8.85
CA LEU A 105 12.78 -11.75 -8.92
C LEU A 105 12.71 -10.23 -8.83
N ASP A 106 11.95 -9.62 -9.73
CA ASP A 106 11.52 -8.24 -9.60
C ASP A 106 10.00 -8.23 -9.39
N GLU A 107 9.57 -7.84 -8.18
CA GLU A 107 8.15 -7.80 -7.85
C GLU A 107 7.41 -6.64 -8.54
N ASN A 108 8.12 -5.58 -8.96
CA ASN A 108 7.51 -4.47 -9.69
C ASN A 108 7.01 -4.92 -11.06
N VAL A 109 7.82 -5.73 -11.76
CA VAL A 109 7.45 -6.29 -13.07
C VAL A 109 6.23 -7.21 -12.99
N ILE A 110 6.05 -7.89 -11.85
CA ILE A 110 4.90 -8.80 -11.65
C ILE A 110 3.65 -8.02 -11.27
N ALA A 111 3.78 -6.94 -10.50
CA ALA A 111 2.65 -6.14 -10.06
C ALA A 111 2.00 -5.33 -11.20
N ASP A 112 2.76 -5.01 -12.25
CA ASP A 112 2.27 -4.31 -13.45
C ASP A 112 1.57 -5.23 -14.47
N GLN A 113 1.40 -6.53 -14.16
CA GLN A 113 0.70 -7.52 -15.01
C GLN A 113 -0.75 -7.73 -14.58
#